data_AF-A0A1F9Q0J3-F1
#
_entry.id   AF-A0A1F9Q0J3-F1
#
_cell.length_a   1.000
_cell.length_b   1.000
_cell.length_c   1.000
_cell.angle_alpha   90.00
_cell.angle_beta   90.00
_cell.angle_gamma   90.00
#
_symmetry.space_group_name_H-M   'P 1'
#
loop_
_entity.id
_entity.type
_entity.pdbx_description
1 polymer ?
#
loop_
_entity_poly.entity_id
_entity_poly.type
_entity_poly.pdbx_seq_one_letter_code
_entity_poly.pdbx_strand_id
1 'polypeptide(L)'
;MLAEIRRQAEVDPKPSKTELLLINARLLEFREEPRDTVTSVYFDVLLREDVTEDRPKQIREVWHFSRPTGNLEANWRLEGIQQLEA
;
A
#
# COMPACT_ATOMS: atom_id res chain seq x y z
N MET A 1 -0.01 -20.92 -4.71
CA MET A 1 -0.55 -19.54 -4.80
C MET A 1 -1.94 -19.52 -5.42
N LEU A 2 -2.14 -19.91 -6.69
CA LEU A 2 -3.47 -19.88 -7.35
C LEU A 2 -4.54 -20.78 -6.68
N ALA A 3 -4.15 -21.96 -6.19
CA ALA A 3 -5.05 -22.89 -5.50
C ALA A 3 -5.55 -22.35 -4.15
N GLU A 4 -4.72 -21.56 -3.45
CA GLU A 4 -5.08 -20.97 -2.16
C GLU A 4 -6.06 -19.80 -2.35
N ILE A 5 -5.83 -18.96 -3.37
CA ILE A 5 -6.74 -17.89 -3.76
C ILE A 5 -8.13 -18.44 -4.13
N ARG A 6 -8.18 -19.56 -4.87
CA ARG A 6 -9.45 -20.22 -5.23
C ARG A 6 -10.18 -20.76 -3.99
N ARG A 7 -9.44 -21.39 -3.08
CA ARG A 7 -10.00 -21.89 -1.82
C ARG A 7 -10.58 -20.77 -0.97
N GLN A 8 -9.86 -19.64 -0.86
CA GLN A 8 -10.34 -18.46 -0.14
C GLN A 8 -11.64 -17.91 -0.75
N ALA A 9 -11.74 -17.87 -2.08
CA ALA A 9 -12.96 -17.44 -2.79
C ALA A 9 -14.15 -18.41 -2.63
N GLU A 10 -13.90 -19.72 -2.47
CA GLU A 10 -14.96 -20.71 -2.17
C GLU A 10 -15.44 -20.62 -0.71
N VAL A 11 -14.55 -20.23 0.20
CA VAL A 11 -14.85 -20.09 1.65
C VAL A 11 -15.56 -18.77 1.96
N ASP A 12 -15.29 -17.71 1.19
CA ASP A 12 -15.99 -16.42 1.29
C ASP A 12 -16.54 -15.99 -0.08
N PRO A 13 -17.79 -16.36 -0.42
CA PRO A 13 -18.39 -16.04 -1.71
C PRO A 13 -18.77 -14.56 -1.86
N LYS A 14 -18.64 -13.75 -0.81
CA LYS A 14 -18.85 -12.29 -0.83
C LYS A 14 -17.69 -11.60 -0.11
N PRO A 15 -16.49 -11.59 -0.69
CA PRO A 15 -15.35 -10.90 -0.07
C PRO A 15 -15.72 -9.44 0.18
N SER A 16 -15.36 -8.95 1.37
CA SER A 16 -15.62 -7.56 1.74
C SER A 16 -14.97 -6.62 0.72
N LYS A 17 -15.70 -5.56 0.35
CA LYS A 17 -15.21 -4.57 -0.63
C LYS A 17 -14.58 -3.41 0.11
N THR A 18 -13.25 -3.35 0.12
CA THR A 18 -12.54 -2.18 0.61
C THR A 18 -12.69 -1.01 -0.36
N GLU A 19 -13.22 0.12 0.11
CA GLU A 19 -13.34 1.37 -0.65
C GLU A 19 -12.38 2.41 -0.10
N LEU A 20 -11.52 2.96 -0.95
CA LEU A 20 -10.65 4.10 -0.62
C LEU A 20 -11.40 5.39 -0.96
N LEU A 21 -11.81 6.14 0.06
CA LEU A 21 -12.60 7.36 -0.10
C LEU A 21 -11.73 8.59 -0.35
N LEU A 22 -10.59 8.66 0.33
CA LEU A 22 -9.60 9.73 0.18
C LEU A 22 -8.20 9.15 0.34
N ILE A 23 -7.28 9.57 -0.53
CA ILE A 23 -5.86 9.21 -0.43
C ILE A 23 -5.06 10.50 -0.49
N ASN A 24 -4.35 10.80 0.60
CA ASN A 24 -3.35 11.85 0.63
C ASN A 24 -1.97 11.21 0.69
N ALA A 25 -1.17 11.41 -0.36
CA ALA A 25 0.19 10.90 -0.43
C ALA A 25 1.20 12.05 -0.34
N ARG A 26 2.28 11.86 0.42
CA ARG A 26 3.39 12.82 0.53
C ARG A 26 4.72 12.10 0.52
N LEU A 27 5.63 12.53 -0.36
CA LEU A 27 7.02 12.11 -0.33
C LEU A 27 7.68 12.59 0.97
N LEU A 28 8.18 11.67 1.78
CA LEU A 28 8.93 11.98 3.00
C LEU A 28 10.43 12.05 2.73
N GLU A 29 10.93 11.09 1.95
CA GLU A 29 12.35 10.95 1.67
C GLU A 29 12.59 10.50 0.24
N PHE A 30 13.67 11.01 -0.34
CA PHE A 30 14.25 10.51 -1.59
C PHE A 30 15.77 10.53 -1.45
N ARG A 31 16.40 9.39 -1.69
CA ARG A 31 17.84 9.19 -1.55
C ARG A 31 18.34 8.36 -2.71
N GLU A 32 19.29 8.91 -3.46
CA GLU A 32 20.02 8.14 -4.46
C GLU A 32 21.25 7.50 -3.81
N GLU A 33 21.30 6.17 -3.78
CA GLU A 33 22.49 5.42 -3.41
C GLU A 33 23.13 4.78 -4.65
N PRO A 34 24.41 4.35 -4.60
CA PRO A 34 25.11 3.84 -5.77
C PRO A 34 24.44 2.64 -6.44
N ARG A 35 23.68 1.84 -5.67
CA ARG A 35 23.00 0.65 -6.17
C ARG A 35 21.51 0.91 -6.39
N ASP A 36 20.85 1.45 -5.38
CA ASP A 36 19.41 1.62 -5.36
C ASP A 36 19.05 3.04 -4.95
N THR A 37 18.07 3.62 -5.63
CA THR A 37 17.40 4.83 -5.21
C THR A 37 16.30 4.39 -4.26
N VAL A 38 16.28 4.97 -3.05
CA VAL A 38 15.32 4.65 -1.99
C VAL A 38 14.41 5.85 -1.78
N THR A 39 13.12 5.58 -1.57
CA THR A 39 12.14 6.61 -1.25
C THR A 39 11.15 6.14 -0.20
N SER A 40 10.70 7.07 0.63
CA SER A 40 9.68 6.83 1.64
C SER A 40 8.48 7.75 1.34
N VAL A 41 7.28 7.18 1.28
CA VAL A 41 6.04 7.92 1.02
C VAL A 41 5.08 7.71 2.18
N TYR A 42 4.59 8.81 2.74
CA TYR A 42 3.52 8.80 3.73
C TYR A 42 2.17 8.79 3.01
N PHE A 43 1.30 7.88 3.42
CA PHE A 43 -0.08 7.76 2.98
C PHE A 43 -1.02 7.99 4.17
N ASP A 44 -1.96 8.90 3.98
CA ASP A 44 -3.08 9.12 4.89
C ASP A 44 -4.37 8.86 4.12
N VAL A 45 -5.01 7.75 4.47
CA VAL A 45 -6.09 7.16 3.68
C VAL A 45 -7.33 7.02 4.53
N LEU A 46 -8.44 7.54 4.01
CA LEU A 46 -9.76 7.29 4.56
C LEU A 46 -10.40 6.15 3.76
N LEU A 47 -10.75 5.05 4.42
CA LEU A 47 -11.29 3.84 3.78
C LEU A 47 -12.49 3.24 4.52
N ARG A 48 -13.26 2.39 3.85
CA ARG A 48 -14.24 1.48 4.45
C ARG A 48 -13.88 0.07 4.04
N GLU A 49 -13.90 -0.89 4.96
CA GLU A 49 -13.58 -2.30 4.64
C GLU A 49 -14.80 -3.06 4.14
N ASP A 50 -16.00 -2.59 4.49
CA ASP A 50 -17.28 -3.05 3.99
C ASP A 50 -18.17 -1.84 3.64
N VAL A 51 -18.92 -1.94 2.54
CA VAL A 51 -19.85 -0.89 2.09
C VAL A 51 -20.98 -0.62 3.08
N THR A 52 -21.25 -1.57 3.98
CA THR A 52 -22.21 -1.46 5.08
C THR A 52 -21.64 -0.77 6.32
N GLU A 53 -20.33 -0.50 6.38
CA GLU A 53 -19.75 0.28 7.47
C GLU A 53 -20.23 1.74 7.39
N ASP A 54 -20.97 2.17 8.42
CA ASP A 54 -21.49 3.54 8.52
C ASP A 54 -20.36 4.59 8.65
N ARG A 55 -19.18 4.19 9.14
CA ARG A 55 -18.07 5.10 9.43
C ARG A 55 -16.79 4.64 8.75
N PRO A 56 -16.17 5.48 7.91
CA PRO A 56 -14.85 5.18 7.39
C PRO A 56 -13.78 5.25 8.47
N LYS A 57 -12.74 4.44 8.30
CA LYS A 57 -11.54 4.38 9.13
C LYS A 57 -10.43 5.17 8.45
N GLN A 58 -9.65 5.89 9.23
CA GLN A 58 -8.44 6.55 8.76
C GLN A 58 -7.25 5.65 9.09
N ILE A 59 -6.43 5.35 8.08
CA ILE A 59 -5.15 4.67 8.25
C ILE A 59 -4.02 5.61 7.82
N ARG A 60 -2.91 5.54 8.54
CA ARG A 60 -1.69 6.31 8.24
C ARG A 60 -0.54 5.33 8.13
N GLU A 61 0.15 5.37 7.01
CA GLU A 61 1.21 4.41 6.70
C GLU A 61 2.41 5.12 6.05
N VAL A 62 3.60 4.60 6.28
CA VAL A 62 4.80 4.96 5.53
C VAL A 62 5.22 3.74 4.72
N TRP A 63 5.28 3.91 3.41
CA TRP A 63 5.71 2.87 2.48
C TRP A 63 7.10 3.20 1.99
N HIS A 64 7.99 2.21 2.03
CA HIS A 64 9.37 2.32 1.56
C HIS A 64 9.51 1.63 0.22
N PHE A 65 10.07 2.33 -0.76
CA PHE A 65 10.30 1.80 -2.09
C PHE A 65 11.77 1.91 -2.48
N SER A 66 12.21 1.00 -3.34
CA SER A 66 13.52 1.05 -3.97
C SER A 66 13.44 0.88 -5.49
N ARG A 67 14.41 1.41 -6.22
CA ARG A 67 14.59 1.16 -7.66
C ARG A 67 16.08 1.19 -7.98
N PRO A 68 16.61 0.31 -8.87
CA PRO A 68 18.01 0.38 -9.28
C PRO A 68 18.39 1.78 -9.79
N THR A 69 19.45 2.35 -9.24
CA THR A 69 19.90 3.70 -9.59
C THR A 69 20.36 3.75 -11.05
N GLY A 70 19.95 4.80 -11.76
CA GLY A 70 20.27 5.00 -13.18
C GLY A 70 19.44 4.17 -14.16
N ASN A 71 18.63 3.22 -13.69
CA ASN A 71 17.68 2.50 -14.55
C ASN A 71 16.27 3.10 -14.41
N LEU A 72 15.97 4.12 -15.22
CA LEU A 72 14.69 4.83 -15.18
C LEU A 72 13.50 3.98 -15.66
N GLU A 73 13.76 2.94 -16.45
CA GLU A 73 12.75 1.97 -16.95
C GLU A 73 12.38 0.91 -15.90
N ALA A 74 13.16 0.78 -14.82
CA ALA A 74 12.83 -0.13 -13.74
C ALA A 74 11.63 0.38 -12.93
N ASN A 75 10.76 -0.54 -12.52
CA ASN A 75 9.68 -0.23 -11.60
C ASN A 75 10.21 -0.05 -10.18
N TRP A 76 9.53 0.79 -9.39
CA TRP A 76 9.73 0.85 -7.96
C TRP A 76 9.26 -0.45 -7.30
N ARG A 77 10.12 -1.04 -6.47
CA ARG A 77 9.82 -2.20 -5.62
C ARG A 77 9.40 -1.71 -4.25
N LEU A 78 8.33 -2.29 -3.69
CA LEU A 78 7.92 -2.07 -2.31
C LEU A 78 8.83 -2.90 -1.38
N GLU A 79 9.61 -2.23 -0.55
CA GLU A 79 10.50 -2.88 0.43
C GLU A 79 9.79 -3.17 1.75
N GLY A 80 8.87 -2.30 2.16
CA GLY A 80 8.17 -2.42 3.42
C GLY A 80 7.06 -1.41 3.60
N ILE A 81 6.10 -1.76 4.45
CA ILE A 81 5.01 -0.91 4.90
C ILE A 81 5.09 -0.81 6.42
N GLN A 82 5.07 0.41 6.93
CA GLN A 82 4.96 0.71 8.35
C GLN A 82 3.63 1.42 8.61
N GLN A 83 2.72 0.76 9.31
CA GLN A 83 1.52 1.42 9.82
C GLN A 83 1.88 2.29 11.03
N LEU A 84 1.42 3.53 11.04
CA LEU A 84 1.58 4.43 12.16
C LEU A 84 0.40 4.24 13.11
N GLU A 85 0.69 3.86 14.36
CA GLU A 85 -0.33 3.75 15.40
C GLU A 85 -0.96 5.12 15.67
N ALA A 86 -2.24 5.11 16.04
CA ALA A 86 -3.05 6.31 16.22
C ALA A 86 -2.70 7.08 17.49
#